data_AF-C9MWV8-F1
#
_entry.id   AF-C9MWV8-F1
#
_cell.length_a   1.000
_cell.length_b   1.000
_cell.length_c   1.000
_cell.angle_alpha   90.00
_cell.angle_beta   90.00
_cell.angle_gamma   90.00
#
_symmetry.space_group_name_H-M   'P 1'
#
loop_
_entity.id
_entity.type
_entity.pdbx_description
1 polymer ?
#
loop_
_entity_poly.entity_id
_entity_poly.type
_entity_poly.pdbx_seq_one_letter_code
_entity_poly.pdbx_strand_id
1 'polypeptide(L)'
;MRNENIEKILTEVKKGIVIGLLLTGFYGVGAYIYKSQTKNAAESKNEIKDNDKNNGDTEAGYEIYGYRYKNEGDKESKVLKRNLGYEKRIAEAVNKEEVYNKLKSEYCAAIAEVKKVDKKIMPGTNIPFAQAAYTQVKDSYEEYLQKIAQIKQAVLTMENKDIESETGCYYEPTRWDKVNNLNYRLKNFL
;
A
#
# COMPACT_ATOMS: atom_id res chain seq x y z
N MET A 1 16.88 -27.52 -43.05
CA MET A 1 15.61 -26.86 -42.70
C MET A 1 14.82 -27.60 -41.60
N ARG A 2 15.44 -27.99 -40.47
CA ARG A 2 14.72 -28.67 -39.37
C ARG A 2 15.09 -28.18 -37.96
N ASN A 3 16.20 -27.45 -37.79
CA ASN A 3 16.64 -26.93 -36.49
C ASN A 3 16.06 -25.57 -36.10
N GLU A 4 15.83 -24.66 -37.06
CA GLU A 4 15.36 -23.29 -36.77
C GLU A 4 13.95 -23.26 -36.15
N ASN A 5 13.07 -24.19 -36.55
CA ASN A 5 11.71 -24.27 -36.00
C ASN A 5 11.70 -24.78 -34.55
N ILE A 6 12.66 -25.63 -34.15
CA ILE A 6 12.72 -26.19 -32.80
C ILE A 6 13.20 -25.13 -31.79
N GLU A 7 14.18 -24.31 -32.17
CA GLU A 7 14.67 -23.22 -31.32
C GLU A 7 13.62 -22.13 -31.10
N LYS A 8 12.83 -21.82 -32.14
CA LYS A 8 11.72 -20.85 -32.08
C LYS A 8 10.59 -21.31 -31.14
N ILE A 9 10.21 -22.59 -31.22
CA ILE A 9 9.22 -23.18 -30.30
C ILE A 9 9.74 -23.17 -28.85
N LEU A 10 11.01 -23.49 -28.64
CA LEU A 10 11.60 -23.49 -27.30
C LEU A 10 11.68 -22.08 -26.68
N THR A 11 11.92 -21.05 -27.49
CA THR A 11 11.91 -19.65 -27.00
C THR A 11 10.51 -19.15 -26.68
N GLU A 12 9.50 -19.53 -27.45
CA GLU A 12 8.10 -19.17 -27.17
C GLU A 12 7.54 -19.88 -25.93
N VAL A 13 7.87 -21.16 -25.72
CA VAL A 13 7.50 -21.91 -24.50
C VAL A 13 8.15 -21.29 -23.25
N LYS A 14 9.43 -20.89 -23.33
CA LYS A 14 10.10 -20.18 -22.21
C LYS A 14 9.43 -18.85 -21.88
N LYS A 15 8.99 -18.07 -22.87
CA LYS A 15 8.25 -16.81 -22.65
C LYS A 15 6.88 -17.06 -21.99
N GLY A 16 6.16 -18.11 -22.38
CA GLY A 16 4.88 -18.49 -21.78
C GLY A 16 4.98 -18.90 -20.31
N ILE A 17 6.03 -19.64 -19.93
CA ILE A 17 6.26 -20.08 -18.54
C ILE A 17 6.58 -18.89 -17.62
N VAL A 18 7.36 -17.91 -18.09
CA VAL A 18 7.67 -16.69 -17.33
C VAL A 18 6.42 -15.84 -17.09
N ILE A 19 5.51 -15.75 -18.07
CA ILE A 19 4.24 -15.01 -17.93
C ILE A 19 3.26 -15.75 -16.99
N GLY A 20 3.21 -17.09 -17.05
CA GLY A 20 2.37 -17.90 -16.17
C GLY A 20 2.74 -17.80 -14.68
N LEU A 21 4.04 -17.76 -14.36
CA LEU A 21 4.52 -17.58 -12.98
C LEU A 21 4.30 -16.16 -12.43
N LEU A 22 4.23 -15.14 -13.30
CA LEU A 22 3.92 -13.76 -12.90
C LEU A 22 2.45 -13.57 -12.46
N LEU A 23 1.52 -14.40 -12.97
CA LEU A 23 0.08 -14.27 -12.69
C LEU A 23 -0.37 -15.01 -11.44
N THR A 24 0.31 -16.09 -11.04
CA THR A 24 -0.02 -16.83 -9.80
C THR A 24 0.41 -16.11 -8.53
N GLY A 25 1.35 -15.16 -8.61
CA GLY A 25 1.78 -14.31 -7.49
C GLY A 25 0.76 -13.29 -6.99
N PHE A 26 -0.30 -13.02 -7.77
CA PHE A 26 -1.36 -12.08 -7.38
C PHE A 26 -2.56 -12.73 -6.66
N TYR A 27 -2.67 -14.06 -6.68
CA TYR A 27 -3.88 -14.75 -6.20
C TYR A 27 -3.93 -14.99 -4.68
N GLY A 28 -2.82 -14.84 -3.95
CA GLY A 28 -2.78 -15.10 -2.51
C GLY A 28 -3.37 -13.99 -1.63
N VAL A 29 -3.21 -12.72 -2.03
CA VAL A 29 -3.57 -11.57 -1.17
C VAL A 29 -4.97 -11.03 -1.48
N GLY A 30 -5.41 -11.09 -2.75
CA GLY A 30 -6.73 -10.58 -3.16
C GLY A 30 -7.91 -11.34 -2.53
N ALA A 31 -7.79 -12.66 -2.34
CA ALA A 31 -8.85 -13.47 -1.73
C ALA A 31 -9.05 -13.17 -0.23
N TYR A 32 -7.99 -12.75 0.48
CA TYR A 32 -8.09 -12.40 1.90
C TYR A 32 -8.79 -11.04 2.10
N ILE A 33 -8.56 -10.09 1.18
CA ILE A 33 -9.19 -8.76 1.23
C ILE A 33 -10.66 -8.81 0.78
N TYR A 34 -11.03 -9.67 -0.18
CA TYR A 34 -12.42 -9.74 -0.67
C TYR A 34 -13.41 -10.28 0.38
N LYS A 35 -13.01 -11.23 1.23
CA LYS A 35 -13.91 -11.83 2.23
C LYS A 35 -14.14 -10.94 3.46
N SER A 36 -13.29 -9.93 3.71
CA SER A 36 -13.46 -8.99 4.84
C SER A 36 -14.40 -7.82 4.50
N GLN A 37 -14.57 -7.45 3.23
CA GLN A 37 -15.44 -6.34 2.85
C GLN A 37 -16.93 -6.70 2.87
N THR A 38 -17.33 -7.93 2.53
CA THR A 38 -18.75 -8.32 2.48
C THR A 38 -19.42 -8.48 3.85
N LYS A 39 -18.64 -8.52 4.95
CA LYS A 39 -19.17 -8.51 6.31
C LYS A 39 -19.34 -7.10 6.90
N ASN A 40 -18.69 -6.08 6.36
CA ASN A 40 -18.66 -4.72 6.93
C ASN A 40 -19.54 -3.70 6.17
N ALA A 41 -20.27 -4.14 5.14
CA ALA A 41 -21.17 -3.28 4.37
C ALA A 41 -22.49 -2.94 5.11
N ALA A 42 -22.75 -3.56 6.25
CA ALA A 42 -23.86 -3.24 7.14
C ALA A 42 -23.30 -2.72 8.47
N GLU A 43 -22.97 -1.42 8.52
CA GLU A 43 -22.98 -0.54 9.71
C GLU A 43 -22.24 0.76 9.39
N SER A 44 -22.89 1.63 8.62
CA SER A 44 -22.46 3.02 8.47
C SER A 44 -23.02 3.87 9.60
N LYS A 45 -22.13 4.71 10.16
CA LYS A 45 -22.33 5.77 11.17
C LYS A 45 -22.16 5.31 12.62
N ASN A 46 -20.93 5.42 13.12
CA ASN A 46 -20.70 5.90 14.47
C ASN A 46 -19.48 6.83 14.49
N GLU A 47 -19.74 8.09 14.82
CA GLU A 47 -18.72 9.03 15.29
C GLU A 47 -18.05 8.42 16.52
N ILE A 48 -16.74 8.16 16.46
CA ILE A 48 -16.01 7.61 17.59
C ILE A 48 -15.77 8.76 18.57
N LYS A 49 -16.58 8.81 19.62
CA LYS A 49 -16.26 9.54 20.86
C LYS A 49 -15.08 8.83 21.53
N ASP A 50 -14.04 9.58 21.84
CA ASP A 50 -12.98 9.15 22.77
C ASP A 50 -13.62 8.80 24.11
N ASN A 51 -13.85 7.51 24.35
CA ASN A 51 -14.19 6.96 25.65
C ASN A 51 -13.13 5.94 26.01
N ASP A 52 -12.17 6.43 26.77
CA ASP A 52 -11.22 5.64 27.53
C ASP A 52 -11.98 4.97 28.68
N LYS A 53 -12.54 3.78 28.44
CA LYS A 53 -13.07 2.89 29.49
C LYS A 53 -13.06 1.44 29.01
N ASN A 54 -12.20 0.67 29.66
CA ASN A 54 -12.04 -0.78 29.57
C ASN A 54 -13.37 -1.54 29.66
N ASN A 55 -13.58 -2.48 28.74
CA ASN A 55 -14.19 -3.79 29.03
C ASN A 55 -14.10 -4.74 27.82
N GLY A 56 -13.49 -5.92 28.02
CA GLY A 56 -13.57 -7.08 27.13
C GLY A 56 -12.20 -7.62 26.69
N ASP A 57 -11.78 -8.74 27.29
CA ASP A 57 -10.52 -9.45 27.02
C ASP A 57 -10.22 -9.67 25.53
N THR A 58 -9.32 -8.87 24.99
CA THR A 58 -8.32 -9.29 24.02
C THR A 58 -7.13 -8.39 24.31
N GLU A 59 -6.33 -8.76 25.30
CA GLU A 59 -5.28 -7.91 25.85
C GLU A 59 -4.25 -7.60 24.74
N ALA A 60 -4.40 -6.43 24.11
CA ALA A 60 -3.37 -5.80 23.31
C ALA A 60 -2.23 -5.43 24.26
N GLY A 61 -1.41 -6.43 24.59
CA GLY A 61 -0.36 -6.34 25.61
C GLY A 61 0.99 -5.90 25.07
N TYR A 62 1.09 -5.57 23.78
CA TYR A 62 2.34 -5.20 23.15
C TYR A 62 2.38 -3.70 22.84
N GLU A 63 3.20 -2.97 23.58
CA GLU A 63 3.37 -1.53 23.41
C GLU A 63 4.70 -1.22 22.71
N ILE A 64 4.63 -0.44 21.65
CA ILE A 64 5.81 0.12 20.98
C ILE A 64 5.61 1.62 20.83
N TYR A 65 6.59 2.38 21.32
CA TYR A 65 6.65 3.85 21.20
C TYR A 65 5.35 4.56 21.61
N GLY A 66 4.68 4.09 22.68
CA GLY A 66 3.44 4.69 23.19
C GLY A 66 2.16 4.28 22.46
N TYR A 67 2.23 3.31 21.54
CA TYR A 67 1.09 2.73 20.84
C TYR A 67 0.91 1.28 21.24
N ARG A 68 -0.33 0.88 21.53
CA ARG A 68 -0.70 -0.50 21.88
C ARG A 68 -1.16 -1.28 20.65
N TYR A 69 -0.60 -2.48 20.50
CA TYR A 69 -0.87 -3.42 19.42
C TYR A 69 -1.33 -4.77 19.97
N LYS A 70 -1.93 -5.59 19.11
CA LYS A 70 -2.32 -6.95 19.48
C LYS A 70 -1.11 -7.79 19.90
N ASN A 71 -0.03 -7.70 19.13
CA ASN A 71 1.27 -8.35 19.35
C ASN A 71 2.31 -7.74 18.41
N GLU A 72 3.56 -8.22 18.49
CA GLU A 72 4.64 -7.80 17.60
C GLU A 72 4.40 -8.17 16.14
N GLY A 73 3.94 -9.41 15.92
CA GLY A 73 3.75 -10.01 14.60
C GLY A 73 4.97 -10.81 14.13
N ASP A 74 5.15 -10.90 12.82
CA ASP A 74 6.27 -11.62 12.23
C ASP A 74 7.59 -10.87 12.45
N LYS A 75 8.69 -11.60 12.66
CA LYS A 75 10.04 -10.99 12.86
C LYS A 75 10.58 -10.30 11.61
N GLU A 76 10.16 -10.75 10.43
CA GLU A 76 10.58 -10.19 9.14
C GLU A 76 9.41 -9.45 8.49
N SER A 77 9.69 -8.24 8.01
CA SER A 77 8.77 -7.48 7.18
C SER A 77 8.55 -8.20 5.85
N LYS A 78 7.30 -8.25 5.39
CA LYS A 78 6.95 -8.83 4.10
C LYS A 78 6.95 -7.80 2.97
N VAL A 79 7.28 -6.54 3.27
CA VAL A 79 7.27 -5.46 2.27
C VAL A 79 8.42 -5.66 1.30
N LEU A 80 8.06 -5.93 0.05
CA LEU A 80 8.99 -5.97 -1.07
C LEU A 80 8.93 -4.63 -1.79
N LYS A 81 10.03 -3.87 -1.75
CA LYS A 81 10.21 -2.71 -2.62
C LYS A 81 10.22 -3.19 -4.08
N ARG A 82 9.17 -2.83 -4.80
CA ARG A 82 8.95 -3.18 -6.21
C ARG A 82 8.47 -2.01 -7.05
N ASN A 83 8.81 -1.98 -8.34
CA ASN A 83 8.22 -1.01 -9.24
C ASN A 83 6.71 -1.31 -9.44
N LEU A 84 5.85 -0.34 -9.12
CA LEU A 84 4.39 -0.44 -9.24
C LEU A 84 3.88 -0.11 -10.64
N GLY A 85 4.78 0.22 -11.57
CA GLY A 85 4.49 0.43 -12.98
C GLY A 85 3.87 1.80 -13.31
N TYR A 86 3.97 2.79 -12.42
CA TYR A 86 3.36 4.11 -12.63
C TYR A 86 3.93 4.84 -13.85
N GLU A 87 5.25 4.84 -14.04
CA GLU A 87 5.89 5.42 -15.23
C GLU A 87 5.40 4.74 -16.50
N LYS A 88 5.37 3.40 -16.50
CA LYS A 88 4.88 2.60 -17.63
C LYS A 88 3.40 2.92 -17.94
N ARG A 89 2.54 3.02 -16.91
CA ARG A 89 1.12 3.39 -17.05
C ARG A 89 0.95 4.75 -17.72
N ILE A 90 1.81 5.73 -17.43
CA ILE A 90 1.78 7.05 -18.09
C ILE A 90 2.33 6.97 -19.51
N ALA A 91 3.47 6.29 -19.70
CA ALA A 91 4.16 6.17 -20.99
C ALA A 91 3.27 5.53 -22.08
N GLU A 92 2.56 4.47 -21.71
CA GLU A 92 1.75 3.65 -22.62
C GLU A 92 0.28 4.11 -22.68
N ALA A 93 -0.09 5.20 -22.00
CA ALA A 93 -1.46 5.70 -21.96
C ALA A 93 -1.91 6.23 -23.33
N VAL A 94 -3.00 5.65 -23.86
CA VAL A 94 -3.70 6.22 -25.03
C VAL A 94 -4.35 7.57 -24.66
N ASN A 95 -4.94 7.64 -23.46
CA ASN A 95 -5.49 8.86 -22.88
C ASN A 95 -4.69 9.27 -21.63
N LYS A 96 -3.69 10.14 -21.83
CA LYS A 96 -2.82 10.61 -20.74
C LYS A 96 -3.58 11.39 -19.66
N GLU A 97 -4.57 12.19 -20.06
CA GLU A 97 -5.34 13.02 -19.14
C GLU A 97 -6.16 12.15 -18.16
N GLU A 98 -6.82 11.11 -18.67
CA GLU A 98 -7.56 10.16 -17.84
C GLU A 98 -6.64 9.44 -16.84
N VAL A 99 -5.51 8.92 -17.31
CA VAL A 99 -4.51 8.28 -16.44
C VAL A 99 -4.03 9.26 -15.38
N TYR A 100 -3.75 10.51 -15.76
CA TYR A 100 -3.29 11.53 -14.84
C TYR A 100 -4.33 11.89 -13.76
N ASN A 101 -5.60 12.07 -14.14
CA ASN A 101 -6.69 12.33 -13.20
C ASN A 101 -6.89 11.17 -12.21
N LYS A 102 -6.71 9.93 -12.69
CA LYS A 102 -6.73 8.74 -11.83
C LYS A 102 -5.55 8.74 -10.85
N LEU A 103 -4.35 9.11 -11.28
CA LEU A 103 -3.18 9.21 -10.41
C LEU A 103 -3.35 10.29 -9.34
N LYS A 104 -3.95 11.44 -9.67
CA LYS A 104 -4.31 12.48 -8.68
C LYS A 104 -5.16 11.88 -7.55
N SER A 105 -6.20 11.12 -7.92
CA SER A 105 -7.10 10.47 -6.96
C SER A 105 -6.40 9.38 -6.16
N GLU A 106 -5.63 8.51 -6.81
CA GLU A 106 -4.84 7.44 -6.17
C GLU A 106 -3.83 8.02 -5.16
N TYR A 107 -3.19 9.14 -5.50
CA TYR A 107 -2.22 9.83 -4.65
C TYR A 107 -2.86 10.37 -3.36
N CYS A 108 -3.94 11.13 -3.49
CA CYS A 108 -4.69 11.65 -2.34
C CYS A 108 -5.22 10.53 -1.43
N ALA A 109 -5.74 9.46 -2.03
CA ALA A 109 -6.23 8.30 -1.30
C ALA A 109 -5.10 7.63 -0.51
N ALA A 110 -3.92 7.45 -1.11
CA ALA A 110 -2.77 6.89 -0.42
C ALA A 110 -2.30 7.77 0.76
N ILE A 111 -2.31 9.10 0.60
CA ILE A 111 -2.04 10.03 1.70
C ILE A 111 -3.08 9.88 2.83
N ALA A 112 -4.36 9.75 2.49
CA ALA A 112 -5.41 9.56 3.48
C ALA A 112 -5.23 8.25 4.26
N GLU A 113 -4.81 7.18 3.58
CA GLU A 113 -4.52 5.88 4.21
C GLU A 113 -3.34 5.95 5.17
N VAL A 114 -2.20 6.57 4.80
CA VAL A 114 -1.07 6.69 5.74
C VAL A 114 -1.44 7.54 6.94
N LYS A 115 -2.28 8.58 6.81
CA LYS A 115 -2.74 9.41 7.93
C LYS A 115 -3.60 8.65 8.96
N LYS A 116 -4.15 7.48 8.61
CA LYS A 116 -4.95 6.66 9.56
C LYS A 116 -4.14 6.17 10.76
N VAL A 117 -2.81 6.02 10.64
CA VAL A 117 -1.95 5.59 11.75
C VAL A 117 -1.98 6.56 12.93
N ASP A 118 -2.19 7.86 12.68
CA ASP A 118 -2.31 8.87 13.74
C ASP A 118 -3.61 8.72 14.53
N LYS A 119 -4.61 8.07 13.92
CA LYS A 119 -5.86 7.63 14.56
C LYS A 119 -5.77 6.20 15.09
N LYS A 120 -4.57 5.61 15.14
CA LYS A 120 -4.32 4.23 15.58
C LYS A 120 -5.07 3.18 14.76
N ILE A 121 -5.22 3.43 13.46
CA ILE A 121 -5.88 2.53 12.50
C ILE A 121 -4.85 2.09 11.45
N MET A 122 -4.86 0.79 11.14
CA MET A 122 -3.98 0.19 10.15
C MET A 122 -4.33 0.65 8.72
N PRO A 123 -3.38 1.22 7.96
CA PRO A 123 -3.60 1.62 6.57
C PRO A 123 -4.17 0.50 5.70
N GLY A 124 -5.04 0.88 4.74
CA GLY A 124 -5.76 -0.06 3.88
C GLY A 124 -6.92 -0.79 4.54
N THR A 125 -7.18 -0.53 5.82
CA THR A 125 -8.27 -1.17 6.59
C THR A 125 -8.95 -0.18 7.53
N ASN A 126 -9.90 -0.69 8.33
CA ASN A 126 -10.47 -0.01 9.49
C ASN A 126 -10.08 -0.73 10.80
N ILE A 127 -9.07 -1.60 10.77
CA ILE A 127 -8.65 -2.39 11.93
C ILE A 127 -7.85 -1.48 12.87
N PRO A 128 -8.24 -1.33 14.15
CA PRO A 128 -7.46 -0.56 15.11
C PRO A 128 -6.17 -1.30 15.48
N PHE A 129 -5.14 -0.57 15.90
CA PHE A 129 -3.84 -1.16 16.29
C PHE A 129 -3.99 -2.25 17.36
N ALA A 130 -4.89 -2.08 18.33
CA ALA A 130 -5.16 -3.08 19.36
C ALA A 130 -5.58 -4.46 18.81
N GLN A 131 -5.99 -4.54 17.54
CA GLN A 131 -6.39 -5.77 16.87
C GLN A 131 -5.42 -6.21 15.75
N ALA A 132 -4.39 -5.41 15.45
CA ALA A 132 -3.38 -5.68 14.44
C ALA A 132 -2.01 -5.93 15.07
N ALA A 133 -1.18 -6.74 14.43
CA ALA A 133 0.22 -6.84 14.80
C ALA A 133 0.99 -5.58 14.40
N TYR A 134 2.00 -5.20 15.17
CA TYR A 134 2.84 -4.04 14.83
C TYR A 134 3.44 -4.17 13.43
N THR A 135 3.99 -5.33 13.08
CA THR A 135 4.59 -5.52 11.75
C THR A 135 3.58 -5.42 10.62
N GLN A 136 2.31 -5.78 10.83
CA GLN A 136 1.26 -5.56 9.83
C GLN A 136 0.95 -4.08 9.62
N VAL A 137 0.90 -3.30 10.71
CA VAL A 137 0.72 -1.86 10.65
C VAL A 137 1.89 -1.20 9.92
N LYS A 138 3.11 -1.56 10.30
CA LYS A 138 4.34 -1.07 9.68
C LYS A 138 4.40 -1.42 8.20
N ASP A 139 4.14 -2.67 7.84
CA ASP A 139 4.22 -3.16 6.47
C ASP A 139 3.20 -2.44 5.57
N SER A 140 1.94 -2.33 6.03
CA SER A 140 0.91 -1.60 5.29
C SER A 140 1.24 -0.11 5.14
N TYR A 141 1.80 0.53 6.16
CA TYR A 141 2.25 1.91 6.09
C TYR A 141 3.35 2.10 5.03
N GLU A 142 4.37 1.23 5.03
CA GLU A 142 5.47 1.26 4.05
C GLU A 142 4.98 1.02 2.61
N GLU A 143 4.00 0.12 2.40
CA GLU A 143 3.39 -0.10 1.08
C GLU A 143 2.71 1.18 0.53
N TYR A 144 2.02 1.93 1.39
CA TYR A 144 1.41 3.19 0.95
C TYR A 144 2.44 4.30 0.75
N LEU A 145 3.49 4.37 1.57
CA LEU A 145 4.61 5.28 1.30
C LEU A 145 5.26 5.00 -0.06
N GLN A 146 5.38 3.72 -0.43
CA GLN A 146 5.87 3.32 -1.73
C GLN A 146 4.98 3.79 -2.87
N LYS A 147 3.66 3.65 -2.73
CA LYS A 147 2.69 4.19 -3.70
C LYS A 147 2.83 5.71 -3.84
N ILE A 148 2.87 6.43 -2.72
CA ILE A 148 3.02 7.90 -2.70
C ILE A 148 4.31 8.32 -3.40
N ALA A 149 5.44 7.69 -3.05
CA ALA A 149 6.75 8.01 -3.62
C ALA A 149 6.79 7.77 -5.13
N GLN A 150 6.35 6.60 -5.61
CA GLN A 150 6.41 6.26 -7.02
C GLN A 150 5.40 7.04 -7.87
N ILE A 151 4.20 7.36 -7.37
CA ILE A 151 3.27 8.25 -8.08
C ILE A 151 3.89 9.65 -8.22
N LYS A 152 4.40 10.21 -7.12
CA LYS A 152 5.03 11.55 -7.13
C LYS A 152 6.20 11.60 -8.12
N GLN A 153 7.07 10.61 -8.11
CA GLN A 153 8.20 10.52 -9.03
C GLN A 153 7.76 10.34 -10.49
N ALA A 154 6.81 9.45 -10.76
CA ALA A 154 6.34 9.19 -12.11
C ALA A 154 5.69 10.42 -12.73
N VAL A 155 4.84 11.13 -11.98
CA VAL A 155 4.21 12.36 -12.47
C VAL A 155 5.23 13.47 -12.68
N LEU A 156 6.17 13.65 -11.74
CA LEU A 156 7.23 14.64 -11.90
C LEU A 156 8.09 14.37 -13.14
N THR A 157 8.45 13.10 -13.37
CA THR A 157 9.36 12.72 -14.46
C THR A 157 8.67 12.73 -15.82
N MET A 158 7.43 12.23 -15.90
CA MET A 158 6.73 12.01 -17.16
C MET A 158 5.91 13.22 -17.61
N GLU A 159 5.39 14.00 -16.68
CA GLU A 159 4.49 15.13 -16.95
C GLU A 159 5.10 16.48 -16.54
N ASN A 160 6.26 16.49 -15.87
CA ASN A 160 6.90 17.70 -15.33
C ASN A 160 5.95 18.53 -14.44
N LYS A 161 5.13 17.84 -13.64
CA LYS A 161 4.14 18.43 -12.73
C LYS A 161 4.41 18.01 -11.30
N ASP A 162 4.11 18.90 -10.37
CA ASP A 162 4.04 18.55 -8.96
C ASP A 162 2.62 18.10 -8.59
N ILE A 163 2.46 16.80 -8.33
CA ILE A 163 1.15 16.24 -8.00
C ILE A 163 0.59 16.78 -6.67
N GLU A 164 1.43 17.22 -5.73
CA GLU A 164 0.94 17.78 -4.46
C GLU A 164 0.26 19.13 -4.71
N SER A 165 0.92 20.04 -5.43
CA SER A 165 0.34 21.32 -5.83
C SER A 165 -0.92 21.16 -6.68
N GLU A 166 -0.94 20.19 -7.59
CA GLU A 166 -2.05 19.91 -8.51
C GLU A 166 -3.29 19.29 -7.86
N THR A 167 -3.14 18.73 -6.66
CA THR A 167 -4.22 18.06 -5.92
C THR A 167 -4.59 18.73 -4.61
N GLY A 168 -3.69 19.54 -4.04
CA GLY A 168 -3.79 20.05 -2.67
C GLY A 168 -3.55 18.99 -1.59
N CYS A 169 -3.19 17.76 -1.97
CA CYS A 169 -2.92 16.67 -1.05
C CYS A 169 -1.42 16.63 -0.74
N TYR A 170 -1.00 17.23 0.36
CA TYR A 170 0.41 17.23 0.76
C TYR A 170 0.75 16.02 1.63
N TYR A 171 1.85 15.33 1.29
CA TYR A 171 2.42 14.33 2.17
C TYR A 171 3.19 15.01 3.31
N GLU A 172 2.83 14.64 4.53
CA GLU A 172 3.55 15.05 5.73
C GLU A 172 3.84 13.81 6.59
N PRO A 173 5.03 13.72 7.21
CA PRO A 173 5.34 12.65 8.14
C PRO A 173 4.33 12.62 9.29
N THR A 174 3.74 11.44 9.52
CA THR A 174 2.74 11.20 10.56
C THR A 174 3.36 11.31 11.96
N ARG A 175 2.53 11.56 12.98
CA ARG A 175 3.01 11.51 14.38
C ARG A 175 3.55 10.11 14.70
N TRP A 176 2.88 9.08 14.19
CA TRP A 176 3.35 7.71 14.32
C TRP A 176 4.78 7.54 13.79
N ASP A 177 5.08 7.92 12.54
CA ASP A 177 6.44 7.84 11.98
C ASP A 177 7.48 8.60 12.82
N LYS A 178 7.16 9.84 13.23
CA LYS A 178 8.06 10.68 14.06
C LYS A 178 8.39 10.03 15.40
N VAL A 179 7.37 9.49 16.09
CA VAL A 179 7.52 8.91 17.43
C VAL A 179 8.20 7.54 17.39
N ASN A 180 8.01 6.78 16.30
CA ASN A 180 8.71 5.50 16.12
C ASN A 180 10.17 5.69 15.65
N ASN A 181 10.63 6.93 15.42
CA ASN A 181 11.97 7.27 14.91
C ASN A 181 12.34 6.49 13.62
N LEU A 182 11.34 6.18 12.79
CA LEU A 182 11.54 5.35 11.60
C LEU A 182 12.15 6.15 10.44
N ASN A 183 12.11 7.49 10.53
CA ASN A 183 12.71 8.43 9.56
C ASN A 183 12.36 8.02 8.13
N TYR A 184 11.08 7.74 7.89
CA TYR A 184 10.61 7.33 6.59
C TYR A 184 10.64 8.50 5.61
N ARG A 185 11.75 8.61 4.89
CA ARG A 185 11.87 9.56 3.78
C ARG A 185 11.26 8.92 2.55
N LEU A 186 10.30 9.58 1.90
CA LEU A 186 9.64 9.06 0.68
C LEU A 186 10.65 8.58 -0.38
N LYS A 187 11.79 9.27 -0.53
CA LYS A 187 12.86 8.87 -1.47
C LYS A 187 13.41 7.46 -1.25
N ASN A 188 13.26 6.91 -0.04
CA ASN A 188 13.70 5.55 0.29
C ASN A 188 12.76 4.47 -0.30
N PHE A 189 11.62 4.88 -0.88
CA PHE A 189 10.58 4.01 -1.41
C PHE A 189 10.36 4.16 -2.92
N LEU A 190 11.32 4.77 -3.63
CA LEU A 190 11.36 4.76 -5.08
C LEU A 190 11.75 3.37 -5.59
#